data_AF-A0AAV6A3P6-F1
#
_entry.id   AF-A0AAV6A3P6-F1
#
_cell.length_a   1.000
_cell.length_b   1.000
_cell.length_c   1.000
_cell.angle_alpha   90.00
_cell.angle_beta   90.00
_cell.angle_gamma   90.00
#
_symmetry.space_group_name_H-M   'P 1'
#
loop_
_entity.id
_entity.type
_entity.pdbx_description
1 polymer ?
#
loop_
_entity_poly.entity_id
_entity_poly.type
_entity_poly.pdbx_seq_one_letter_code
_entity_poly.pdbx_strand_id
1 'polypeptide(L)' 'HDPLAVGLAVDASLAQWQPARIAVGDSGQTRRAAGAPNCRVAKVVDAERFLALFFDRLCPPSS' A
#
# COMPACT_ATOMS: atom_id res chain seq x y z
N HIS A 1 -4.49 6.02 6.92
CA HIS A 1 -3.83 5.88 5.61
C HIS A 1 -2.36 5.51 5.78
N ASP A 2 -1.55 6.32 6.46
CA ASP A 2 -0.09 6.13 6.55
C ASP A 2 0.38 4.80 7.19
N PRO A 3 -0.27 4.28 8.25
CA PRO A 3 0.14 2.99 8.82
C PRO A 3 0.03 1.82 7.84
N LEU A 4 -0.88 1.90 6.86
CA LEU A 4 -0.99 0.89 5.81
C LEU A 4 0.22 0.89 4.88
N ALA A 5 0.83 2.05 4.62
CA ALA A 5 2.04 2.12 3.79
C ALA A 5 3.19 1.33 4.45
N VAL A 6 3.34 1.46 5.77
CA VAL A 6 4.31 0.67 6.56
C VAL A 6 3.91 -0.81 6.57
N GLY A 7 2.63 -1.13 6.80
CA GLY A 7 2.13 -2.50 6.76
C GLY A 7 2.44 -3.20 5.45
N LEU A 8 2.24 -2.53 4.31
CA LEU A 8 2.56 -3.05 2.98
C LEU A 8 4.06 -3.16 2.69
N ALA A 9 4.89 -2.36 3.36
CA ALA A 9 6.34 -2.49 3.30
C ALA A 9 6.85 -3.70 4.12
N VAL A 10 6.18 -4.01 5.24
CA VAL A 10 6.48 -5.19 6.07
C VAL A 10 5.96 -6.48 5.44
N ASP A 11 4.71 -6.48 4.96
CA ASP A 11 4.08 -7.61 4.29
C ASP A 11 3.35 -7.14 3.01
N ALA A 12 4.02 -7.33 1.88
CA ALA A 12 3.45 -6.98 0.58
C ALA A 12 2.26 -7.88 0.17
N SER A 13 2.04 -9.02 0.82
CA SER A 13 0.89 -9.91 0.53
C SER A 13 -0.43 -9.36 1.06
N LEU A 14 -0.41 -8.31 1.88
CA LEU A 14 -1.60 -7.59 2.35
C LEU A 14 -2.32 -6.81 1.24
N ALA A 15 -1.76 -6.74 0.02
CA ALA A 15 -2.45 -6.14 -1.11
C ALA A 15 -2.32 -6.97 -2.38
N GLN A 16 -3.34 -6.81 -3.24
CA GLN A 16 -3.27 -7.16 -4.64
C GLN A 16 -2.67 -5.98 -5.42
N TRP A 17 -1.52 -6.22 -6.02
CA TRP A 17 -0.75 -5.19 -6.73
C TRP A 17 -1.03 -5.20 -8.21
N GLN A 18 -1.19 -4.01 -8.79
CA GLN A 18 -1.23 -3.83 -10.23
C GLN A 18 0.01 -3.06 -10.70
N PRO A 19 0.84 -3.63 -11.60
CA PRO A 19 1.88 -2.86 -12.29
C PRO A 19 1.25 -1.70 -13.06
N ALA A 20 1.81 -0.51 -12.92
CA ALA A 20 1.33 0.68 -13.60
C ALA A 20 2.49 1.60 -13.99
N ARG A 21 2.27 2.36 -15.06
CA ARG A 21 3.05 3.56 -15.31
C ARG A 21 2.23 4.77 -14.85
N ILE A 22 2.76 5.47 -13.86
CA ILE A 22 2.17 6.70 -13.31
C ILE A 22 3.05 7.89 -13.68
N ALA A 23 2.42 8.96 -14.14
CA ALA A 23 3.04 10.26 -14.35
C ALA A 23 2.43 11.27 -13.37
N VAL A 24 3.24 12.23 -12.93
CA VAL A 24 2.81 13.38 -12.12
C VAL A 24 2.79 14.59 -13.04
N GLY A 25 1.65 15.26 -13.15
CA GLY A 25 1.53 16.48 -13.95
C GLY A 25 1.99 17.71 -13.17
N ASP A 26 2.09 18.84 -13.87
CA ASP A 26 2.69 20.08 -13.34
C ASP A 26 1.96 20.67 -12.12
N SER A 27 0.70 20.31 -11.90
CA SER A 27 -0.08 20.68 -10.71
C SER A 27 -0.12 19.60 -9.62
N GLY A 28 0.78 18.60 -9.69
CA GLY A 28 0.91 17.52 -8.68
C GLY A 28 -0.08 16.36 -8.82
N GLN A 29 -0.93 16.37 -9.83
CA GLN A 29 -1.91 15.32 -10.11
C GLN A 29 -1.24 14.05 -10.64
N THR A 30 -1.55 12.90 -10.05
CA THR A 30 -1.10 11.60 -10.53
C THR A 30 -2.06 11.03 -11.57
N ARG A 31 -1.55 10.60 -12.72
CA ARG A 31 -2.36 9.96 -13.79
C ARG A 31 -1.68 8.70 -14.31
N ARG A 32 -2.46 7.78 -14.85
CA ARG A 32 -1.90 6.66 -15.64
C ARG A 32 -1.37 7.20 -16.96
N ALA A 33 -0.26 6.63 -17.41
CA ALA A 33 0.36 6.96 -18.68
C ALA A 33 0.75 5.68 -19.44
N ALA A 34 0.97 5.82 -20.76
CA ALA A 34 1.42 4.73 -21.61
C ALA A 34 2.91 4.41 -21.39
N GLY A 35 3.32 3.16 -21.62
CA GLY A 35 4.70 2.69 -21.53
C GLY A 35 4.94 1.66 -20.41
N ALA A 36 6.20 1.24 -20.25
CA ALA A 36 6.58 0.22 -19.27
C ALA A 36 6.28 0.66 -17.82
N PRO A 37 5.76 -0.22 -16.94
CA PRO A 37 5.48 0.12 -15.55
C PRO A 37 6.67 0.74 -14.81
N ASN A 38 6.42 1.77 -14.00
CA ASN A 38 7.43 2.40 -13.13
C ASN A 38 7.11 2.22 -11.63
N CYS A 39 5.92 1.72 -11.31
CA CYS A 39 5.53 1.39 -9.96
C CYS A 39 4.46 0.29 -9.95
N ARG A 40 4.01 -0.03 -8.75
CA ARG A 40 2.84 -0.87 -8.50
C ARG A 40 1.84 -0.09 -7.66
N VAL A 41 0.56 -0.26 -7.95
CA VAL A 41 -0.55 0.35 -7.19
C VAL A 41 -1.28 -0.75 -6.45
N ALA A 42 -1.44 -0.61 -5.14
CA ALA A 42 -2.28 -1.49 -4.34
C ALA A 42 -3.75 -1.25 -4.74
N LYS A 43 -4.40 -2.27 -5.32
CA LYS A 43 -5.77 -2.18 -5.84
C LYS A 43 -6.81 -2.69 -4.85
N VAL A 44 -6.46 -3.73 -4.11
CA VAL A 44 -7.28 -4.34 -3.07
C VAL A 44 -6.38 -4.56 -1.87
N VAL A 45 -6.89 -4.28 -0.68
CA VAL A 45 -6.17 -4.43 0.59
C VAL A 45 -6.91 -5.47 1.42
N ASP A 46 -6.17 -6.40 2.01
CA ASP A 46 -6.67 -7.31 3.02
C ASP A 46 -6.77 -6.57 4.36
N ALA A 47 -7.91 -5.93 4.57
CA ALA A 47 -8.11 -5.05 5.72
C ALA A 47 -8.11 -5.82 7.05
N GLU A 48 -8.65 -7.03 7.07
CA GLU A 48 -8.72 -7.85 8.29
C GLU A 48 -7.33 -8.28 8.74
N ARG A 49 -6.51 -8.83 7.82
CA ARG A 49 -5.12 -9.20 8.14
C ARG A 49 -4.28 -7.99 8.50
N PHE A 50 -4.48 -6.85 7.82
CA PHE A 50 -3.76 -5.63 8.17
C PHE A 50 -4.11 -5.15 9.59
N LEU A 51 -5.40 -5.14 9.96
CA LEU A 51 -5.82 -4.70 11.30
C LEU A 51 -5.28 -5.62 12.40
N ALA A 52 -5.29 -6.94 12.19
CA ALA A 52 -4.68 -7.89 13.11
C ALA A 52 -3.19 -7.59 13.31
N LEU A 53 -2.43 -7.48 12.21
CA LEU A 53 -1.01 -7.12 12.26
C LEU A 53 -0.77 -5.77 12.95
N PHE A 54 -1.65 -4.79 12.71
CA PHE A 54 -1.52 -3.45 13.26
C PHE A 54 -1.72 -3.45 14.78
N PHE A 55 -2.78 -4.11 15.27
CA PHE A 55 -3.04 -4.20 16.71
C PHE A 55 -2.00 -5.05 17.45
N ASP A 56 -1.54 -6.16 16.85
CA ASP A 56 -0.46 -6.98 17.43
C ASP A 56 0.82 -6.17 17.68
N ARG A 57 1.08 -5.14 16.88
CA ARG A 57 2.27 -4.28 17.01
C ARG A 57 2.08 -3.10 17.95
N LEU A 58 0.87 -2.57 18.07
CA LEU A 58 0.59 -1.39 18.91
C LEU A 58 0.11 -1.74 20.32
N CYS A 59 -0.51 -2.89 20.49
CA CYS A 59 -1.08 -3.35 21.75
C CYS A 59 -0.40 -4.66 22.17
N PRO A 60 0.89 -4.63 22.54
CA PRO A 60 1.53 -5.81 23.09
C PRO A 60 0.78 -6.27 24.34
N PRO A 61 0.68 -7.59 24.59
CA PRO A 61 0.01 -8.09 25.79
C PRO A 61 0.61 -7.45 27.04
N SER A 62 -0.26 -6.91 27.89
CA SER A 62 0.16 -6.35 29.18
C SER A 62 0.88 -7.44 29.99
N SER A 63 2.09 -7.11 30.46
CA SER A 63 2.87 -7.97 31.37
C SER A 63 2.27 -8.00 32.77
#